data_AF-A0A7V8QM68-F1
#
_entry.id   AF-A0A7V8QM68-F1
#
_cell.length_a   1.000
_cell.length_b   1.000
_cell.length_c   1.000
_cell.angle_alpha   90.00
_cell.angle_beta   90.00
_cell.angle_gamma   90.00
#
_symmetry.space_group_name_H-M   'P 1'
#
loop_
_entity.id
_entity.type
_entity.pdbx_description
1 polymer ?
#
loop_
_entity_poly.entity_id
_entity_poly.type
_entity_poly.pdbx_seq_one_letter_code
_entity_poly.pdbx_strand_id
1 'polypeptide(L)'
;RGAGIPGIERFPRYPDKAASLLADVKHLFLVETVPPVAFFAYPDQPSWLTPESCAIHTLAAPGEDAVGALETLCEVTGAPAVDAGAALSVPEPASGALTPDTIAQTVAASLPEGAIVADEAVTSRASLPTMTAGCPRHDWMSLTGGALGQSLSAAAGAAIACPDRPVLCLQADGAGMYAPQALWTMVREGLDVTVLIYANRTYRILHNEHARLGLGEVGEAARRLLDIGNPELDWTHIARGMGMPAVRVGDNEALHRELGIALNEPGPHLIEAVIA
;
A
#
# COMPACT_ATOMS: atom_id res chain seq x y z
N ARG A 1 10.07 7.84 -1.55
CA ARG A 1 9.71 7.63 -2.97
C ARG A 1 9.56 8.99 -3.66
N GLY A 2 9.35 9.02 -4.97
CA GLY A 2 9.20 10.26 -5.75
C GLY A 2 10.50 10.70 -6.43
N ALA A 3 10.45 11.88 -7.03
CA ALA A 3 11.48 12.43 -7.90
C ALA A 3 12.85 12.52 -7.20
N GLY A 4 13.89 12.07 -7.89
CA GLY A 4 15.26 12.04 -7.39
C GLY A 4 15.52 10.97 -6.31
N ILE A 5 14.56 10.09 -6.02
CA ILE A 5 14.75 8.94 -5.12
C ILE A 5 14.84 7.66 -5.96
N PRO A 6 15.89 6.83 -5.78
CA PRO A 6 15.99 5.54 -6.48
C PRO A 6 14.77 4.66 -6.25
N GLY A 7 14.34 3.97 -7.32
CA GLY A 7 13.28 2.97 -7.22
C GLY A 7 13.77 1.75 -6.42
N ILE A 8 13.09 1.46 -5.32
CA ILE A 8 13.28 0.20 -4.58
C ILE A 8 12.23 -0.80 -5.06
N GLU A 9 12.70 -1.86 -5.71
CA GLU A 9 11.85 -2.97 -6.14
C GLU A 9 11.27 -3.71 -4.94
N ARG A 10 9.98 -4.06 -5.02
CA ARG A 10 9.35 -4.86 -3.97
C ARG A 10 9.61 -6.33 -4.22
N PHE A 11 9.94 -7.05 -3.15
CA PHE A 11 10.08 -8.50 -3.20
C PHE A 11 8.75 -9.14 -3.66
N PRO A 12 8.77 -10.07 -4.64
CA PRO A 12 7.55 -10.66 -5.17
C PRO A 12 6.74 -11.39 -4.10
N ARG A 13 5.42 -11.22 -4.13
CA ARG A 13 4.50 -11.87 -3.18
C ARG A 13 4.35 -13.38 -3.42
N TYR A 14 4.30 -13.79 -4.69
CA TYR A 14 4.00 -15.18 -5.04
C TYR A 14 5.28 -16.01 -5.03
N PRO A 15 5.25 -17.25 -4.48
CA PRO A 15 6.47 -18.02 -4.25
C PRO A 15 7.22 -18.37 -5.53
N ASP A 16 6.52 -18.68 -6.62
CA ASP A 16 7.10 -18.94 -7.94
C ASP A 16 7.96 -17.77 -8.43
N LYS A 17 7.43 -16.55 -8.35
CA LYS A 17 8.15 -15.33 -8.76
C LYS A 17 9.29 -14.99 -7.81
N ALA A 18 9.08 -15.17 -6.51
CA ALA A 18 10.08 -14.88 -5.49
C ALA A 18 11.27 -15.85 -5.56
N ALA A 19 11.00 -17.15 -5.70
CA ALA A 19 12.02 -18.17 -5.89
C ALA A 19 12.79 -17.97 -7.20
N SER A 20 12.10 -17.59 -8.28
CA SER A 20 12.75 -17.25 -9.55
C SER A 20 13.68 -16.04 -9.43
N LEU A 21 13.25 -14.99 -8.72
CA LEU A 21 14.10 -13.83 -8.44
C LEU A 21 15.38 -14.20 -7.65
N LEU A 22 15.26 -15.14 -6.72
CA LEU A 22 16.38 -15.58 -5.87
C LEU A 22 17.23 -16.71 -6.46
N ALA A 23 16.82 -17.31 -7.58
CA ALA A 23 17.40 -18.57 -8.08
C ALA A 23 18.92 -18.52 -8.28
N ASP A 24 19.43 -17.38 -8.79
CA ASP A 24 20.85 -17.17 -9.08
C ASP A 24 21.57 -16.31 -8.02
N VAL A 25 20.88 -15.96 -6.93
CA VAL A 25 21.44 -15.12 -5.86
C VAL A 25 22.38 -15.95 -4.98
N LYS A 26 23.67 -15.59 -4.96
CA LYS A 26 24.69 -16.26 -4.15
C LYS A 26 24.80 -15.72 -2.72
N HIS A 27 24.52 -14.43 -2.55
CA HIS A 27 24.60 -13.75 -1.26
C HIS A 27 23.33 -12.93 -1.06
N LEU A 28 22.61 -13.20 0.02
CA LEU A 28 21.42 -12.45 0.42
C LEU A 28 21.75 -11.65 1.69
N PHE A 29 21.76 -10.32 1.59
CA PHE A 29 21.97 -9.43 2.72
C PHE A 29 20.62 -8.96 3.28
N LEU A 30 20.40 -9.20 4.56
CA LEU A 30 19.18 -8.84 5.26
C LEU A 30 19.42 -7.59 6.12
N VAL A 31 18.51 -6.63 6.02
CA VAL A 31 18.52 -5.38 6.79
C VAL A 31 17.16 -5.26 7.46
N GLU A 32 17.15 -5.28 8.80
CA GLU A 32 15.96 -5.22 9.65
C GLU A 32 14.86 -6.21 9.26
N THR A 33 15.25 -7.35 8.72
CA THR A 33 14.34 -8.39 8.26
C THR A 33 14.94 -9.77 8.47
N VAL A 34 14.09 -10.77 8.32
CA VAL A 34 14.46 -12.19 8.36
C VAL A 34 14.42 -12.77 6.94
N PRO A 35 15.01 -13.96 6.71
CA PRO A 35 14.94 -14.59 5.40
C PRO A 35 13.50 -14.68 4.89
N PRO A 36 13.26 -14.41 3.59
CA PRO A 36 11.91 -14.36 3.05
C PRO A 36 11.28 -15.75 3.01
N VAL A 37 10.02 -15.81 3.46
CA VAL A 37 9.17 -17.00 3.39
C VAL A 37 7.94 -16.72 2.53
N ALA A 38 7.36 -17.77 1.97
CA ALA A 38 6.12 -17.70 1.23
C ALA A 38 4.99 -17.16 2.12
N PHE A 39 4.20 -16.26 1.55
CA PHE A 39 3.06 -15.65 2.24
C PHE A 39 1.95 -16.68 2.56
N PHE A 40 1.69 -17.59 1.62
CA PHE A 40 0.81 -18.75 1.79
C PHE A 40 1.56 -20.01 1.41
N ALA A 41 1.18 -21.14 2.02
CA ALA A 41 1.59 -22.43 1.53
C ALA A 41 0.75 -22.80 0.30
N TYR A 42 1.40 -23.08 -0.82
CA TYR A 42 0.75 -23.61 -2.02
C TYR A 42 1.19 -25.07 -2.20
N PRO A 43 0.31 -25.94 -2.72
CA PRO A 43 0.72 -27.28 -3.16
C PRO A 43 1.91 -27.17 -4.13
N ASP A 44 2.90 -28.02 -3.93
CA ASP A 44 4.07 -28.16 -4.81
C ASP A 44 4.95 -26.92 -4.97
N GLN A 45 4.83 -25.91 -4.09
CA GLN A 45 5.72 -24.76 -4.04
C GLN A 45 6.45 -24.66 -2.71
N PRO A 46 7.72 -24.21 -2.69
CA PRO A 46 8.48 -24.12 -1.46
C PRO A 46 7.98 -22.96 -0.59
N SER A 47 7.86 -23.20 0.72
CA SER A 47 7.62 -22.12 1.68
C SER A 47 8.88 -21.34 2.04
N TRP A 48 10.05 -21.98 1.93
CA TRP A 48 11.35 -21.34 2.06
C TRP A 48 11.83 -20.89 0.67
N LEU A 49 12.04 -19.59 0.49
CA LEU A 49 12.26 -19.02 -0.85
C LEU A 49 13.73 -18.88 -1.24
N THR A 50 14.64 -18.98 -0.26
CA THR A 50 16.07 -18.76 -0.49
C THR A 50 16.74 -20.09 -0.87
N PRO A 51 17.48 -20.18 -1.98
CA PRO A 51 18.18 -21.40 -2.36
C PRO A 51 19.17 -21.87 -1.29
N GLU A 52 19.36 -23.18 -1.13
CA GLU A 52 20.34 -23.74 -0.18
C GLU A 52 21.79 -23.31 -0.49
N SER A 53 22.08 -23.02 -1.76
CA SER A 53 23.38 -22.52 -2.22
C SER A 53 23.60 -21.04 -1.89
N CYS A 54 22.58 -20.30 -1.47
CA CYS A 54 22.66 -18.88 -1.17
C CYS A 54 23.16 -18.67 0.27
N ALA A 55 24.25 -17.94 0.44
CA ALA A 55 24.73 -17.52 1.75
C ALA A 55 23.90 -16.33 2.25
N ILE A 56 23.24 -16.50 3.39
CA ILE A 56 22.46 -15.44 4.04
C ILE A 56 23.34 -14.69 5.03
N HIS A 57 23.33 -13.36 4.94
CA HIS A 57 24.07 -12.44 5.80
C HIS A 57 23.08 -11.48 6.46
N THR A 58 23.08 -11.38 7.77
CA THR A 58 22.33 -10.33 8.47
C THR A 58 23.25 -9.14 8.68
N LEU A 59 22.97 -8.04 7.98
CA LEU A 59 23.72 -6.79 8.09
C LEU A 59 23.25 -5.98 9.30
N ALA A 60 21.93 -5.97 9.54
CA ALA A 60 21.30 -5.43 10.74
C ALA A 60 20.07 -6.28 11.07
N ALA A 61 19.95 -6.73 12.32
CA ALA A 61 18.77 -7.44 12.81
C ALA A 61 17.60 -6.45 13.04
N PRO A 62 16.35 -6.93 13.13
CA PRO A 62 15.21 -6.06 13.45
C PRO A 62 15.43 -5.26 14.75
N GLY A 63 15.34 -3.93 14.67
CA GLY A 63 15.57 -3.03 15.81
C GLY A 63 17.01 -2.57 16.00
N GLU A 64 17.94 -2.98 15.13
CA GLU A 64 19.30 -2.44 15.06
C GLU A 64 19.39 -1.26 14.06
N ASP A 65 20.53 -0.58 14.03
CA ASP A 65 20.76 0.57 13.16
C ASP A 65 21.00 0.16 11.70
N ALA A 66 19.91 0.02 10.93
CA ALA A 66 19.95 -0.28 9.51
C ALA A 66 20.73 0.75 8.69
N VAL A 67 20.59 2.03 9.03
CA VAL A 67 21.19 3.13 8.26
C VAL A 67 22.70 3.10 8.45
N GLY A 68 23.18 3.06 9.69
CA GLY A 68 24.61 2.96 9.99
C GLY A 68 25.24 1.69 9.41
N ALA A 69 24.51 0.57 9.38
CA ALA A 69 25.01 -0.68 8.79
C ALA A 69 25.15 -0.58 7.25
N LEU A 70 24.20 0.07 6.57
CA LEU A 70 24.27 0.33 5.12
C LEU A 70 25.36 1.35 4.78
N GLU A 71 25.52 2.41 5.58
CA GLU A 71 26.60 3.39 5.42
C GLU A 71 27.98 2.71 5.55
N THR A 72 28.16 1.89 6.59
CA THR A 72 29.38 1.10 6.80
C THR A 72 29.64 0.15 5.62
N LEU A 73 28.60 -0.49 5.07
CA LEU A 73 28.74 -1.35 3.89
C LEU A 73 29.24 -0.55 2.67
N CYS A 74 28.70 0.64 2.44
CA CYS A 74 29.14 1.53 1.36
C CYS A 74 30.61 1.95 1.55
N GLU A 75 31.02 2.30 2.76
CA GLU A 75 32.40 2.67 3.09
C GLU A 75 33.39 1.51 2.84
N VAL A 76 33.07 0.31 3.33
CA VAL A 76 33.95 -0.87 3.21
C VAL A 76 34.08 -1.33 1.75
N THR A 77 33.01 -1.21 0.96
CA THR A 77 33.00 -1.62 -0.44
C THR A 77 33.51 -0.54 -1.39
N GLY A 78 33.58 0.72 -0.94
CA GLY A 78 33.85 1.86 -1.81
C GLY A 78 32.75 2.06 -2.87
N ALA A 79 31.50 1.68 -2.55
CA ALA A 79 30.39 1.78 -3.48
C ALA A 79 30.19 3.24 -3.94
N PRO A 80 30.10 3.51 -5.26
CA PRO A 80 29.92 4.86 -5.74
C PRO A 80 28.51 5.37 -5.45
N ALA A 81 28.37 6.69 -5.28
CA ALA A 81 27.06 7.32 -5.32
C ALA A 81 26.44 7.13 -6.73
N VAL A 82 25.19 6.69 -6.78
CA VAL A 82 24.44 6.51 -8.03
C VAL A 82 23.29 7.50 -8.07
N ASP A 83 23.22 8.29 -9.13
CA ASP A 83 22.04 9.10 -9.45
C ASP A 83 21.03 8.22 -10.22
N ALA A 84 20.20 7.49 -9.49
CA ALA A 84 19.21 6.55 -10.02
C ALA A 84 17.76 6.99 -9.77
N GLY A 85 17.55 8.27 -9.43
CA GLY A 85 16.23 8.80 -9.17
C GLY A 85 15.41 9.00 -10.44
N ALA A 86 14.11 8.76 -10.37
CA ALA A 86 13.20 9.16 -11.45
C ALA A 86 13.17 10.70 -11.56
N ALA A 87 13.03 11.22 -12.79
CA ALA A 87 12.78 12.65 -12.98
C ALA A 87 11.40 13.04 -12.42
N LEU A 88 11.24 14.29 -12.00
CA LEU A 88 9.92 14.84 -11.64
C LEU A 88 9.02 14.80 -12.89
N SER A 89 7.95 14.02 -12.81
CA SER A 89 7.00 13.78 -13.88
C SER A 89 5.66 13.39 -13.26
N VAL A 90 4.88 14.41 -12.90
CA VAL A 90 3.52 14.22 -12.38
C VAL A 90 2.60 13.93 -13.57
N PRO A 91 1.82 12.83 -13.55
CA PRO A 91 0.87 12.56 -14.62
C PRO A 91 -0.32 13.53 -14.56
N GLU A 92 -0.97 13.76 -15.69
CA GLU A 92 -2.30 14.38 -15.70
C GLU A 92 -3.31 13.47 -14.98
N PRO A 93 -4.32 14.02 -14.30
CA PRO A 93 -5.36 13.23 -13.66
C PRO A 93 -6.10 12.39 -14.70
N ALA A 94 -6.53 11.19 -14.31
CA ALA A 94 -7.32 10.33 -15.19
C ALA A 94 -8.75 10.90 -15.35
N SER A 95 -9.50 10.36 -16.30
CA SER A 95 -10.91 10.72 -16.57
C SER A 95 -11.78 9.47 -16.67
N GLY A 96 -13.08 9.63 -16.43
CA GLY A 96 -14.07 8.57 -16.54
C GLY A 96 -13.98 7.52 -15.42
N ALA A 97 -14.20 6.25 -15.79
CA ALA A 97 -14.44 5.19 -14.82
C ALA A 97 -13.29 4.93 -13.83
N LEU A 98 -13.67 4.69 -12.58
CA LEU A 98 -12.75 4.31 -11.50
C LEU A 98 -12.31 2.86 -11.66
N THR A 99 -11.04 2.67 -12.02
CA THR A 99 -10.34 1.39 -12.03
C THR A 99 -9.10 1.52 -11.14
N PRO A 100 -8.48 0.42 -10.70
CA PRO A 100 -7.23 0.49 -9.96
C PRO A 100 -6.15 1.37 -10.62
N ASP A 101 -6.04 1.31 -11.95
CA ASP A 101 -5.01 2.04 -12.70
C ASP A 101 -5.36 3.53 -12.82
N THR A 102 -6.62 3.87 -13.10
CA THR A 102 -7.04 5.27 -13.22
C THR A 102 -7.02 5.96 -11.85
N ILE A 103 -7.39 5.25 -10.78
CA ILE A 103 -7.23 5.75 -9.41
C ILE A 103 -5.75 5.97 -9.09
N ALA A 104 -4.86 5.03 -9.43
CA ALA A 104 -3.42 5.19 -9.18
C ALA A 104 -2.84 6.42 -9.91
N GLN A 105 -3.26 6.66 -11.15
CA GLN A 105 -2.90 7.87 -11.90
C GLN A 105 -3.43 9.14 -11.25
N THR A 106 -4.70 9.15 -10.82
CA THR A 106 -5.31 10.30 -10.14
C THR A 106 -4.66 10.58 -8.77
N VAL A 107 -4.32 9.54 -7.99
CA VAL A 107 -3.54 9.68 -6.76
C VAL A 107 -2.17 10.29 -7.06
N ALA A 108 -1.46 9.80 -8.07
CA ALA A 108 -0.16 10.34 -8.47
C ALA A 108 -0.25 11.83 -8.88
N ALA A 109 -1.31 12.23 -9.59
CA ALA A 109 -1.56 13.62 -9.96
C ALA A 109 -1.85 14.54 -8.76
N SER A 110 -2.33 13.99 -7.65
CA SER A 110 -2.75 14.74 -6.46
C SER A 110 -1.75 14.73 -5.30
N LEU A 111 -0.68 13.93 -5.35
CA LEU A 111 0.27 13.80 -4.23
C LEU A 111 1.10 15.09 -4.01
N PRO A 112 1.01 15.73 -2.83
CA PRO A 112 1.84 16.88 -2.50
C PRO A 112 3.27 16.47 -2.10
N GLU A 113 4.20 17.43 -2.15
CA GLU A 113 5.55 17.27 -1.60
C GLU A 113 5.47 16.97 -0.09
N GLY A 114 6.30 16.04 0.37
CA GLY A 114 6.38 15.65 1.78
C GLY A 114 5.25 14.75 2.26
N ALA A 115 4.32 14.32 1.40
CA ALA A 115 3.22 13.45 1.82
C ALA A 115 3.70 12.15 2.49
N ILE A 116 2.88 11.58 3.38
CA ILE A 116 3.04 10.22 3.89
C ILE A 116 1.88 9.38 3.37
N VAL A 117 2.18 8.31 2.64
CA VAL A 117 1.17 7.38 2.15
C VAL A 117 1.15 6.11 2.99
N ALA A 118 0.01 5.79 3.60
CA ALA A 118 -0.25 4.50 4.23
C ALA A 118 -0.99 3.59 3.24
N ASP A 119 -0.38 2.51 2.79
CA ASP A 119 -0.87 1.67 1.68
C ASP A 119 -1.37 0.29 2.13
N GLU A 120 -2.68 0.14 2.07
CA GLU A 120 -3.43 -1.12 2.12
C GLU A 120 -4.50 -1.14 1.02
N ALA A 121 -4.13 -0.74 -0.21
CA ALA A 121 -5.02 -0.82 -1.37
C ALA A 121 -5.23 -2.26 -1.88
N VAL A 122 -4.50 -3.23 -1.32
CA VAL A 122 -4.58 -4.68 -1.56
C VAL A 122 -4.57 -5.06 -3.05
N THR A 123 -5.74 -5.24 -3.68
CA THR A 123 -5.87 -5.59 -5.10
C THR A 123 -5.68 -4.42 -6.04
N SER A 124 -5.79 -3.19 -5.54
CA SER A 124 -5.72 -1.97 -6.34
C SER A 124 -4.34 -1.32 -6.35
N ARG A 125 -3.33 -1.98 -5.75
CA ARG A 125 -2.00 -1.38 -5.54
C ARG A 125 -1.01 -1.55 -6.70
N ALA A 126 -1.35 -2.33 -7.72
CA ALA A 126 -0.36 -2.81 -8.71
C ALA A 126 0.36 -1.67 -9.43
N SER A 127 -0.38 -0.64 -9.83
CA SER A 127 0.14 0.49 -10.62
C SER A 127 0.67 1.64 -9.76
N LEU A 128 0.38 1.67 -8.45
CA LEU A 128 0.80 2.75 -7.54
C LEU A 128 2.33 2.97 -7.56
N PRO A 129 3.20 1.94 -7.41
CA PRO A 129 4.64 2.16 -7.37
C PRO A 129 5.21 2.83 -8.62
N THR A 130 4.69 2.48 -9.79
CA THR A 130 5.13 3.05 -11.08
C THR A 130 4.57 4.45 -11.28
N MET A 131 3.27 4.64 -11.00
CA MET A 131 2.61 5.94 -11.18
C MET A 131 3.16 7.00 -10.23
N THR A 132 3.56 6.63 -9.02
CA THR A 132 4.08 7.58 -8.03
C THR A 132 5.59 7.76 -8.06
N ALA A 133 6.32 7.04 -8.91
CA ALA A 133 7.79 7.10 -8.97
C ALA A 133 8.30 8.51 -9.31
N GLY A 134 7.61 9.22 -10.21
CA GLY A 134 7.96 10.58 -10.67
C GLY A 134 7.25 11.71 -9.92
N CYS A 135 6.45 11.42 -8.89
CA CYS A 135 5.73 12.43 -8.10
C CYS A 135 6.68 13.25 -7.20
N PRO A 136 6.20 14.36 -6.59
CA PRO A 136 6.89 15.01 -5.48
C PRO A 136 7.36 14.01 -4.42
N ARG A 137 8.43 14.34 -3.68
CA ARG A 137 9.02 13.39 -2.72
C ARG A 137 8.02 13.10 -1.62
N HIS A 138 7.86 11.83 -1.29
CA HIS A 138 6.89 11.36 -0.30
C HIS A 138 7.36 10.06 0.33
N ASP A 139 6.85 9.77 1.52
CA ASP A 139 7.07 8.49 2.20
C ASP A 139 5.94 7.51 1.91
N TRP A 140 6.28 6.22 1.96
CA TRP A 140 5.36 5.16 1.60
C TRP A 140 5.45 4.03 2.62
N MET A 141 4.48 3.99 3.54
CA MET A 141 4.32 2.92 4.51
C MET A 141 3.52 1.79 3.86
N SER A 142 4.17 0.66 3.66
CA SER A 142 3.52 -0.55 3.14
C SER A 142 3.14 -1.50 4.28
N LEU A 143 2.21 -2.41 4.02
CA LEU A 143 2.08 -3.62 4.82
C LEU A 143 3.43 -4.35 4.94
N THR A 144 3.87 -4.64 6.16
CA THR A 144 5.11 -5.38 6.46
C THR A 144 4.91 -6.90 6.53
N GLY A 145 3.71 -7.35 6.17
CA GLY A 145 3.27 -8.74 6.09
C GLY A 145 1.95 -8.75 5.33
N GLY A 146 0.95 -9.48 5.81
CA GLY A 146 -0.40 -9.20 5.32
C GLY A 146 -1.51 -9.69 6.22
N ALA A 147 -1.32 -9.41 7.50
CA ALA A 147 -2.44 -9.09 8.36
C ALA A 147 -3.12 -7.82 7.83
N LEU A 148 -4.44 -7.84 7.74
CA LEU A 148 -5.23 -6.69 7.30
C LEU A 148 -5.52 -5.74 8.48
N GLY A 149 -5.84 -4.48 8.17
CA GLY A 149 -6.23 -3.45 9.14
C GLY A 149 -5.10 -2.53 9.57
N GLN A 150 -3.97 -2.54 8.87
CA GLN A 150 -2.80 -1.74 9.23
C GLN A 150 -3.01 -0.26 8.87
N SER A 151 -3.51 0.06 7.68
CA SER A 151 -3.25 1.39 7.11
C SER A 151 -4.00 2.52 7.81
N LEU A 152 -5.25 2.31 8.25
CA LEU A 152 -5.97 3.31 9.05
C LEU A 152 -5.22 3.67 10.34
N SER A 153 -4.77 2.66 11.09
CA SER A 153 -4.05 2.89 12.35
C SER A 153 -2.66 3.50 12.12
N ALA A 154 -1.96 3.04 11.08
CA ALA A 154 -0.66 3.58 10.70
C ALA A 154 -0.76 5.04 10.23
N ALA A 155 -1.80 5.39 9.47
CA ALA A 155 -2.06 6.76 9.03
C ALA A 155 -2.32 7.70 10.21
N ALA A 156 -3.12 7.27 11.18
CA ALA A 156 -3.33 8.04 12.41
C ALA A 156 -2.00 8.24 13.17
N GLY A 157 -1.20 7.19 13.33
CA GLY A 157 0.12 7.28 13.94
C GLY A 157 1.08 8.22 13.20
N ALA A 158 1.09 8.18 11.87
CA ALA A 158 1.90 9.06 11.04
C ALA A 158 1.50 10.53 11.21
N ALA A 159 0.20 10.84 11.21
CA ALA A 159 -0.28 12.21 11.42
C ALA A 159 0.06 12.74 12.82
N ILE A 160 0.04 11.88 13.85
CA ILE A 160 0.49 12.24 15.21
C ILE A 160 2.00 12.51 15.23
N ALA A 161 2.79 11.65 14.57
CA ALA A 161 4.25 11.74 14.58
C ALA A 161 4.79 12.88 13.69
N CYS A 162 4.04 13.26 12.66
CA CYS A 162 4.41 14.23 11.63
C CYS A 162 3.26 15.20 11.35
N PRO A 163 2.87 16.06 12.31
CA PRO A 163 1.67 16.90 12.19
C PRO A 163 1.74 17.93 11.05
N ASP A 164 2.94 18.26 10.58
CA ASP A 164 3.14 19.22 9.48
C ASP A 164 3.14 18.56 8.09
N ARG A 165 2.89 17.25 8.00
CA ARG A 165 2.93 16.49 6.76
C ARG A 165 1.55 15.93 6.41
N PRO A 166 1.04 16.13 5.19
CA PRO A 166 -0.24 15.58 4.78
C PRO A 166 -0.17 14.05 4.72
N VAL A 167 -1.17 13.36 5.26
CA VAL A 167 -1.24 11.90 5.27
C VAL A 167 -2.35 11.41 4.36
N LEU A 168 -2.00 10.54 3.40
CA LEU A 168 -2.94 9.85 2.52
C LEU A 168 -3.02 8.37 2.91
N CYS A 169 -4.19 7.91 3.34
CA CYS A 169 -4.46 6.51 3.68
C CYS A 169 -5.19 5.83 2.52
N LEU A 170 -4.54 4.90 1.84
CA LEU A 170 -5.11 4.08 0.77
C LEU A 170 -5.62 2.77 1.35
N GLN A 171 -6.93 2.59 1.48
CA GLN A 171 -7.51 1.49 2.25
C GLN A 171 -8.55 0.71 1.44
N ALA A 172 -8.38 -0.60 1.30
CA ALA A 172 -9.43 -1.47 0.74
C ALA A 172 -10.63 -1.56 1.70
N ASP A 173 -11.86 -1.56 1.16
CA ASP A 173 -13.11 -1.57 1.93
C ASP A 173 -13.21 -2.75 2.90
N GLY A 174 -12.98 -3.98 2.44
CA GLY A 174 -13.01 -5.15 3.33
C GLY A 174 -11.91 -5.12 4.40
N ALA A 175 -10.71 -4.66 4.04
CA ALA A 175 -9.58 -4.57 4.98
C ALA A 175 -9.78 -3.46 6.02
N GLY A 176 -10.47 -2.38 5.67
CA GLY A 176 -10.73 -1.26 6.58
C GLY A 176 -11.58 -1.68 7.78
N MET A 177 -12.43 -2.70 7.63
CA MET A 177 -13.29 -3.20 8.71
C MET A 177 -12.54 -3.93 9.83
N TYR A 178 -11.24 -4.17 9.70
CA TYR A 178 -10.42 -4.71 10.80
C TYR A 178 -10.12 -3.65 11.87
N ALA A 179 -10.06 -2.36 11.50
CA ALA A 179 -9.77 -1.28 12.44
C ALA A 179 -10.52 0.04 12.12
N PRO A 180 -11.84 0.03 11.88
CA PRO A 180 -12.59 1.23 11.49
C PRO A 180 -12.61 2.30 12.59
N GLN A 181 -12.45 1.91 13.87
CA GLN A 181 -12.38 2.81 15.02
C GLN A 181 -11.21 3.82 14.94
N ALA A 182 -10.22 3.59 14.09
CA ALA A 182 -9.18 4.56 13.81
C ALA A 182 -9.75 5.86 13.20
N LEU A 183 -10.85 5.81 12.46
CA LEU A 183 -11.51 7.01 11.93
C LEU A 183 -11.96 7.94 13.06
N TRP A 184 -12.56 7.39 14.13
CA TRP A 184 -12.93 8.16 15.31
C TRP A 184 -11.73 8.80 16.00
N THR A 185 -10.60 8.09 16.04
CA THR A 185 -9.35 8.62 16.61
C THR A 185 -8.85 9.81 15.80
N MET A 186 -8.86 9.72 14.47
CA MET A 186 -8.49 10.83 13.58
C MET A 186 -9.36 12.07 13.83
N VAL A 187 -10.68 11.88 13.99
CA VAL A 187 -11.61 12.98 14.31
C VAL A 187 -11.33 13.57 15.69
N ARG A 188 -11.21 12.73 16.71
CA ARG A 188 -11.01 13.16 18.10
C ARG A 188 -9.73 13.97 18.28
N GLU A 189 -8.65 13.54 17.64
CA GLU A 189 -7.34 14.16 17.75
C GLU A 189 -7.13 15.27 16.70
N GLY A 190 -8.11 15.52 15.81
CA GLY A 190 -8.03 16.54 14.78
C GLY A 190 -6.92 16.29 13.75
N LEU A 191 -6.67 15.01 13.42
CA LEU A 191 -5.57 14.61 12.56
C LEU A 191 -5.84 14.93 11.09
N ASP A 192 -4.83 15.46 10.41
CA ASP A 192 -4.89 15.79 8.98
C ASP A 192 -4.63 14.55 8.11
N VAL A 193 -5.65 13.70 8.01
CA VAL A 193 -5.61 12.43 7.27
C VAL A 193 -6.72 12.40 6.22
N THR A 194 -6.33 12.23 4.96
CA THR A 194 -7.25 11.88 3.87
C THR A 194 -7.31 10.36 3.72
N VAL A 195 -8.46 9.76 3.96
CA VAL A 195 -8.71 8.32 3.78
C VAL A 195 -9.39 8.08 2.44
N LEU A 196 -8.72 7.38 1.52
CA LEU A 196 -9.29 6.92 0.27
C LEU A 196 -9.67 5.44 0.37
N ILE A 197 -10.97 5.16 0.42
CA ILE A 197 -11.52 3.81 0.43
C ILE A 197 -11.66 3.29 -1.01
N TYR A 198 -11.04 2.15 -1.30
CA TYR A 198 -11.20 1.39 -2.53
C TYR A 198 -12.38 0.41 -2.38
N ALA A 199 -13.56 0.83 -2.84
CA ALA A 199 -14.81 0.12 -2.64
C ALA A 199 -15.19 -0.74 -3.86
N ASN A 200 -14.82 -2.02 -3.85
CA ASN A 200 -15.23 -3.00 -4.87
C ASN A 200 -16.22 -4.06 -4.35
N ARG A 201 -16.58 -3.97 -3.06
CA ARG A 201 -17.61 -4.75 -2.38
C ARG A 201 -17.34 -6.25 -2.35
N THR A 202 -16.08 -6.64 -2.43
CA THR A 202 -15.68 -8.05 -2.33
C THR A 202 -14.28 -8.21 -1.78
N TYR A 203 -14.01 -9.32 -1.09
CA TYR A 203 -12.65 -9.75 -0.80
C TYR A 203 -11.96 -10.30 -2.05
N ARG A 204 -11.73 -9.43 -3.05
CA ARG A 204 -11.19 -9.77 -4.38
C ARG A 204 -9.86 -10.53 -4.32
N ILE A 205 -9.02 -10.23 -3.33
CA ILE A 205 -7.74 -10.94 -3.16
C ILE A 205 -7.94 -12.44 -2.91
N LEU A 206 -8.99 -12.82 -2.19
CA LEU A 206 -9.29 -14.22 -1.90
C LEU A 206 -9.83 -14.96 -3.13
N HIS A 207 -10.54 -14.27 -4.03
CA HIS A 207 -10.86 -14.80 -5.35
C HIS A 207 -9.59 -15.07 -6.18
N ASN A 208 -8.62 -14.14 -6.16
CA ASN A 208 -7.34 -14.32 -6.85
C ASN A 208 -6.53 -15.49 -6.28
N GLU A 209 -6.53 -15.67 -4.95
CA GLU A 209 -5.86 -16.82 -4.32
C GLU A 209 -6.54 -18.14 -4.66
N HIS A 210 -7.87 -18.19 -4.63
CA HIS A 210 -8.61 -19.39 -4.99
C HIS A 210 -8.30 -19.82 -6.44
N ALA A 211 -8.30 -18.87 -7.37
CA ALA A 211 -7.95 -19.13 -8.76
C ALA A 211 -6.51 -19.67 -8.91
N ARG A 212 -5.57 -19.17 -8.11
CA ARG A 212 -4.18 -19.66 -8.11
C ARG A 212 -4.01 -21.06 -7.55
N LEU A 213 -4.84 -21.47 -6.61
CA LEU A 213 -4.82 -22.83 -6.08
C LEU A 213 -5.37 -23.87 -7.07
N GLY A 214 -5.97 -23.44 -8.19
CA GLY A 214 -6.49 -24.34 -9.22
C GLY A 214 -7.65 -25.21 -8.73
N LEU A 215 -8.37 -24.78 -7.69
CA LEU A 215 -9.44 -25.55 -7.03
C LEU A 215 -10.77 -25.56 -7.81
N GLY A 216 -10.78 -25.07 -9.04
CA GLY A 216 -11.97 -24.96 -9.88
C GLY A 216 -12.78 -23.69 -9.58
N GLU A 217 -14.10 -23.77 -9.80
CA GLU A 217 -15.00 -22.65 -9.55
C GLU A 217 -15.25 -22.46 -8.05
N VAL A 218 -15.30 -21.18 -7.64
CA VAL A 218 -15.66 -20.82 -6.26
C VAL A 218 -17.11 -21.22 -6.01
N GLY A 219 -17.32 -22.22 -5.16
CA GLY A 219 -18.66 -22.65 -4.77
C GLY A 219 -19.49 -21.53 -4.14
N GLU A 220 -20.82 -21.63 -4.23
CA GLU A 220 -21.75 -20.57 -3.81
C GLU A 220 -21.54 -20.12 -2.35
N ALA A 221 -21.28 -21.07 -1.45
CA ALA A 221 -21.03 -20.76 -0.04
C ALA A 221 -19.78 -19.89 0.14
N ALA A 222 -18.69 -20.19 -0.55
CA ALA A 222 -17.48 -19.38 -0.52
C ALA A 222 -17.73 -18.01 -1.15
N ARG A 223 -18.43 -17.94 -2.29
CA ARG A 223 -18.78 -16.65 -2.92
C ARG A 223 -19.55 -15.73 -1.96
N ARG A 224 -20.49 -16.27 -1.18
CA ARG A 224 -21.23 -15.50 -0.16
C ARG A 224 -20.35 -15.01 1.01
N LEU A 225 -19.30 -15.75 1.38
CA LEU A 225 -18.35 -15.33 2.41
C LEU A 225 -17.39 -14.22 1.93
N LEU A 226 -17.17 -14.14 0.62
CA LEU A 226 -16.27 -13.16 -0.01
C LEU A 226 -17.01 -11.90 -0.51
N ASP A 227 -18.34 -11.89 -0.41
CA ASP A 227 -19.22 -10.80 -0.80
C ASP A 227 -19.50 -9.91 0.41
N ILE A 228 -19.18 -8.62 0.29
CA ILE A 228 -19.45 -7.58 1.31
C ILE A 228 -20.35 -6.48 0.74
N GLY A 229 -21.08 -6.78 -0.34
CA GLY A 229 -22.06 -5.92 -0.98
C GLY A 229 -23.51 -6.17 -0.53
N ASN A 230 -23.77 -7.18 0.32
CA ASN A 230 -25.12 -7.54 0.75
C ASN A 230 -25.24 -7.79 2.27
N PRO A 231 -25.57 -6.76 3.07
CA PRO A 231 -25.77 -5.36 2.67
C PRO A 231 -24.45 -4.67 2.30
N GLU A 232 -24.53 -3.59 1.53
CA GLU A 232 -23.36 -2.78 1.16
C GLU A 232 -22.77 -2.08 2.39
N LEU A 233 -21.45 -2.15 2.54
CA LEU A 233 -20.71 -1.32 3.49
C LEU A 233 -20.64 0.12 2.96
N ASP A 234 -21.49 1.00 3.50
CA ASP A 234 -21.43 2.43 3.20
C ASP A 234 -20.40 3.13 4.07
N TRP A 235 -19.19 3.33 3.54
CA TRP A 235 -18.11 3.98 4.25
C TRP A 235 -18.40 5.45 4.58
N THR A 236 -19.23 6.13 3.79
CA THR A 236 -19.60 7.51 4.10
C THR A 236 -20.48 7.60 5.34
N HIS A 237 -21.43 6.67 5.51
CA HIS A 237 -22.24 6.59 6.73
C HIS A 237 -21.40 6.17 7.95
N ILE A 238 -20.50 5.20 7.79
CA ILE A 238 -19.58 4.78 8.87
C ILE A 238 -18.73 5.97 9.34
N ALA A 239 -18.10 6.68 8.41
CA ALA A 239 -17.25 7.83 8.69
C ALA A 239 -18.01 8.95 9.40
N ARG A 240 -19.18 9.33 8.86
CA ARG A 240 -20.04 10.38 9.45
C ARG A 240 -20.56 9.98 10.83
N GLY A 241 -20.85 8.69 11.06
CA GLY A 241 -21.20 8.16 12.38
C GLY A 241 -20.09 8.32 13.42
N MET A 242 -18.83 8.43 12.98
CA MET A 242 -17.67 8.73 13.82
C MET A 242 -17.27 10.22 13.82
N GLY A 243 -18.03 11.07 13.14
CA GLY A 243 -17.80 12.52 13.04
C GLY A 243 -16.85 12.96 11.92
N MET A 244 -16.44 12.06 11.02
CA MET A 244 -15.53 12.37 9.92
C MET A 244 -16.34 12.82 8.68
N PRO A 245 -16.04 14.01 8.09
CA PRO A 245 -16.54 14.40 6.79
C PRO A 245 -16.25 13.32 5.74
N ALA A 246 -17.27 12.98 4.94
CA ALA A 246 -17.14 11.91 3.97
C ALA A 246 -17.96 12.15 2.70
N VAL A 247 -17.37 11.75 1.57
CA VAL A 247 -17.92 11.86 0.22
C VAL A 247 -17.74 10.54 -0.54
N ARG A 248 -18.71 10.19 -1.38
CA ARG A 248 -18.63 9.07 -2.31
C ARG A 248 -18.40 9.61 -3.72
N VAL A 249 -17.49 9.00 -4.46
CA VAL A 249 -17.16 9.34 -5.85
C VAL A 249 -17.33 8.15 -6.78
N GLY A 250 -17.77 8.40 -8.02
CA GLY A 250 -18.04 7.39 -9.04
C GLY A 250 -17.20 7.51 -10.32
N ASP A 251 -16.42 8.58 -10.44
CA ASP A 251 -15.55 8.88 -11.59
C ASP A 251 -14.27 9.58 -11.14
N ASN A 252 -13.27 9.62 -12.03
CA ASN A 252 -11.96 10.19 -11.73
C ASN A 252 -12.00 11.71 -11.60
N GLU A 253 -12.92 12.39 -12.29
CA GLU A 253 -13.12 13.83 -12.19
C GLU A 253 -13.56 14.22 -10.78
N ALA A 254 -14.51 13.48 -10.21
CA ALA A 254 -14.92 13.64 -8.83
C ALA A 254 -13.80 13.25 -7.87
N LEU A 255 -13.11 12.13 -8.09
CA LEU A 255 -11.99 11.72 -7.24
C LEU A 255 -10.89 12.79 -7.19
N HIS A 256 -10.46 13.31 -8.35
CA HIS A 256 -9.43 14.33 -8.43
C HIS A 256 -9.83 15.61 -7.70
N ARG A 257 -11.09 16.06 -7.88
CA ARG A 257 -11.62 17.22 -7.17
C ARG A 257 -11.64 17.01 -5.66
N GLU A 258 -12.18 15.89 -5.18
CA GLU A 258 -12.30 15.62 -3.74
C GLU A 258 -10.92 15.40 -3.09
N LEU A 259 -9.96 14.77 -3.79
CA LEU A 259 -8.57 14.69 -3.32
C LEU A 259 -7.94 16.08 -3.23
N GLY A 260 -8.19 16.95 -4.21
CA GLY A 260 -7.73 18.33 -4.19
C GLY A 260 -8.29 19.13 -3.01
N ILE A 261 -9.55 18.90 -2.63
CA ILE A 261 -10.15 19.52 -1.44
C ILE A 261 -9.53 18.94 -0.17
N ALA A 262 -9.60 17.61 -0.02
CA ALA A 262 -9.20 16.92 1.21
C ALA A 262 -7.71 17.07 1.56
N LEU A 263 -6.83 17.20 0.57
CA LEU A 263 -5.38 17.40 0.80
C LEU A 263 -5.00 18.86 1.06
N ASN A 264 -5.91 19.83 0.86
CA ASN A 264 -5.66 21.26 1.11
C ASN A 264 -6.50 21.83 2.26
N GLU A 265 -7.59 21.17 2.65
CA GLU A 265 -8.40 21.54 3.81
C GLU A 265 -7.93 20.80 5.06
N PRO A 266 -7.56 21.52 6.14
CA PRO A 266 -7.07 20.86 7.35
C PRO A 266 -8.11 19.91 7.97
N GLY A 267 -7.65 18.72 8.34
CA GLY A 267 -8.39 17.79 9.17
C GLY A 267 -8.83 16.53 8.42
N PRO A 268 -9.55 15.64 9.13
CA PRO A 268 -9.78 14.30 8.62
C PRO A 268 -10.87 14.29 7.54
N HIS A 269 -10.58 13.64 6.42
CA HIS A 269 -11.50 13.47 5.30
C HIS A 269 -11.59 12.00 4.90
N LEU A 270 -12.77 11.54 4.49
CA LEU A 270 -12.94 10.23 3.85
C LEU A 270 -13.54 10.36 2.46
N ILE A 271 -12.90 9.74 1.48
CA ILE A 271 -13.38 9.61 0.10
C ILE A 271 -13.62 8.12 -0.17
N GLU A 272 -14.86 7.75 -0.43
CA GLU A 272 -15.23 6.41 -0.89
C GLU A 272 -15.25 6.37 -2.41
N ALA A 273 -14.25 5.72 -3.02
CA ALA A 273 -14.17 5.52 -4.46
C ALA A 273 -14.82 4.19 -4.85
N VAL A 274 -15.97 4.26 -5.53
CA VAL A 274 -16.70 3.06 -5.99
C VAL A 274 -16.04 2.53 -7.25
N ILE A 275 -15.43 1.36 -7.15
CA ILE A 275 -14.63 0.75 -8.22
C ILE A 275 -15.51 -0.20 -9.03
N ALA A 276 -15.41 -0.10 -10.34
CA ALA A 276 -16.10 -0.98 -11.29
C ALA A 276 -15.53 -2.41 -11.31
#